data_AF-A0A2W7A9Y9-F1
#
_entry.id   AF-A0A2W7A9Y9-F1
#
_cell.length_a   1.000
_cell.length_b   1.000
_cell.length_c   1.000
_cell.angle_alpha   90.00
_cell.angle_beta   90.00
_cell.angle_gamma   90.00
#
_symmetry.space_group_name_H-M   'P 1'
#
loop_
_entity.id
_entity.type
_entity.pdbx_description
1 polymer ?
#
loop_
_entity_poly.entity_id
_entity_poly.type
_entity_poly.pdbx_seq_one_letter_code
_entity_poly.pdbx_strand_id
1 'polypeptide(L)'
;MTTQPSVLSSSLSRWINLALVIVLAALAAIAILPAYLSGQWPWVNAPQVAQIDQLRTLQNEGLALPGWQLTTVEPILINRQTWTLGEYRAAAPENPSASALASPAAAAVQQFALLLHPQPWHSNQPQLEWIDLAGAQSWRIESRRGLKVNSPDSAGPVNARFFRAWGDRQSFAVVQWYALPSSGSPSPGHWFWADQWSQLTQRTLTPWVAVSLLIPMPPLAAIGDYQPLATELTGLIQQQLAQTVLN
;
A
#
# COMPACT_ATOMS: atom_id res chain seq x y z
N MET A 1 -17.93 -53.07 -46.76
CA MET A 1 -18.31 -53.12 -45.34
C MET A 1 -17.47 -52.11 -44.59
N THR A 2 -18.03 -50.94 -44.25
CA THR A 2 -17.45 -49.99 -43.30
C THR A 2 -18.60 -49.16 -42.71
N THR A 3 -18.90 -49.40 -41.44
CA THR A 3 -19.92 -48.68 -40.66
C THR A 3 -19.29 -47.42 -40.06
N GLN A 4 -19.90 -46.26 -40.29
CA GLN A 4 -19.57 -45.00 -39.60
C GLN A 4 -20.21 -44.99 -38.21
N PRO A 5 -19.49 -44.59 -37.14
CA PRO A 5 -20.08 -44.43 -35.82
C PRO A 5 -20.84 -43.10 -35.71
N SER A 6 -21.98 -43.17 -35.05
CA SER A 6 -22.95 -42.10 -34.80
C SER A 6 -22.41 -41.05 -33.82
N VAL A 7 -22.49 -39.77 -34.21
CA VAL A 7 -22.18 -38.63 -33.36
C VAL A 7 -23.41 -38.28 -32.50
N LEU A 8 -23.48 -38.84 -31.29
CA LEU A 8 -24.50 -38.50 -30.28
C LEU A 8 -23.85 -37.68 -29.16
N SER A 9 -23.72 -36.36 -29.32
CA SER A 9 -23.28 -35.49 -28.20
C SER A 9 -23.76 -34.04 -28.24
N SER A 10 -24.60 -33.62 -29.20
CA SER A 10 -24.99 -32.21 -29.34
C SER A 10 -26.25 -31.79 -28.56
N SER A 11 -27.13 -32.73 -28.20
CA SER A 11 -28.38 -32.42 -27.48
C SER A 11 -28.16 -32.29 -25.97
N LEU A 12 -27.25 -33.09 -25.39
CA LEU A 12 -26.95 -33.09 -23.95
C LEU A 12 -26.36 -31.74 -23.50
N SER A 13 -25.46 -31.16 -24.30
CA SER A 13 -24.86 -29.85 -24.03
C SER A 13 -25.87 -28.71 -24.11
N ARG A 14 -26.90 -28.81 -24.97
CA ARG A 14 -28.00 -27.82 -25.03
C ARG A 14 -28.85 -27.83 -23.75
N TRP A 15 -29.16 -29.01 -23.21
CA TRP A 15 -29.90 -29.12 -21.94
C TRP A 15 -29.08 -28.65 -20.73
N ILE A 16 -27.78 -28.94 -20.72
CA ILE A 16 -26.86 -28.44 -19.69
C ILE A 16 -26.77 -26.90 -19.76
N ASN A 17 -26.62 -26.33 -20.95
CA ASN A 17 -26.60 -24.89 -21.15
C ASN A 17 -27.94 -24.26 -20.74
N LEU A 18 -29.07 -24.89 -21.07
CA LEU A 18 -30.39 -24.41 -20.67
C LEU A 18 -30.56 -24.43 -19.15
N ALA A 19 -30.17 -25.52 -18.49
CA ALA A 19 -30.20 -25.63 -17.03
C ALA A 19 -29.30 -24.56 -16.38
N LEU A 20 -28.09 -24.35 -16.91
CA LEU A 20 -27.18 -23.31 -16.45
C LEU A 20 -27.77 -21.91 -16.59
N VAL A 21 -28.39 -21.60 -17.73
CA VAL A 21 -29.07 -20.31 -17.96
C VAL A 21 -30.23 -20.10 -16.98
N ILE A 22 -31.03 -21.14 -16.74
CA ILE A 22 -32.15 -21.06 -15.78
C ILE A 22 -31.62 -20.83 -14.35
N VAL A 23 -30.56 -21.52 -13.95
CA VAL A 23 -29.94 -21.32 -12.63
C VAL A 23 -29.37 -19.92 -12.50
N LEU A 24 -28.65 -19.41 -13.51
CA LEU A 24 -28.15 -18.04 -13.53
C LEU A 24 -29.28 -17.00 -13.48
N ALA A 25 -30.36 -17.23 -14.23
CA ALA A 25 -31.54 -16.36 -14.22
C ALA A 25 -32.24 -16.35 -12.86
N ALA A 26 -32.37 -17.51 -12.21
CA ALA A 26 -32.94 -17.62 -10.87
C ALA A 26 -32.08 -16.88 -9.83
N LEU A 27 -30.75 -17.05 -9.88
CA LEU A 27 -29.81 -16.33 -9.01
C LEU A 27 -29.88 -14.81 -9.23
N ALA A 28 -29.95 -14.36 -10.49
CA ALA A 28 -30.11 -12.96 -10.84
C ALA A 28 -31.45 -12.39 -10.31
N ALA A 29 -32.55 -13.13 -10.48
CA ALA A 29 -33.85 -12.72 -9.99
C ALA A 29 -33.86 -12.53 -8.46
N ILE A 30 -33.27 -13.46 -7.71
CA ILE A 30 -33.17 -13.38 -6.24
C ILE A 30 -32.36 -12.14 -5.80
N ALA A 31 -31.33 -11.74 -6.55
CA ALA A 31 -30.53 -10.57 -6.24
C ALA A 31 -31.19 -9.23 -6.66
N ILE A 32 -31.87 -9.21 -7.81
CA ILE A 32 -32.38 -7.98 -8.44
C ILE A 32 -33.77 -7.60 -7.92
N LEU A 33 -34.68 -8.56 -7.74
CA LEU A 33 -36.07 -8.31 -7.37
C LEU A 33 -36.22 -7.57 -6.02
N PRO A 34 -35.52 -7.96 -4.94
CA PRO A 34 -35.64 -7.25 -3.66
C PRO A 34 -35.13 -5.81 -3.77
N ALA A 35 -34.04 -5.58 -4.51
CA ALA A 35 -33.43 -4.27 -4.70
C ALA A 35 -34.32 -3.32 -5.53
N TYR A 36 -34.99 -3.86 -6.55
CA TYR A 36 -35.94 -3.09 -7.37
C TYR A 36 -37.20 -2.70 -6.58
N LEU A 37 -37.73 -3.61 -5.75
CA LEU A 37 -38.94 -3.39 -4.97
C LEU A 37 -38.72 -2.52 -3.72
N SER A 38 -37.55 -2.63 -3.07
CA SER A 38 -37.23 -1.85 -1.86
C SER A 38 -36.72 -0.44 -2.16
N GLY A 39 -36.38 -0.11 -3.41
CA GLY A 39 -35.75 1.15 -3.80
C GLY A 39 -34.34 1.35 -3.22
N GLN A 40 -33.81 0.38 -2.46
CA GLN A 40 -32.48 0.39 -1.88
C GLN A 40 -31.51 -0.25 -2.85
N TRP A 41 -31.24 0.42 -3.96
CA TRP A 41 -30.24 -0.06 -4.91
C TRP A 41 -28.85 0.02 -4.25
N PRO A 42 -28.06 -1.07 -4.23
CA PRO A 42 -26.73 -1.07 -3.61
C PRO A 42 -25.79 0.00 -4.17
N TRP A 43 -26.03 0.45 -5.41
CA TRP A 43 -25.23 1.47 -6.10
C TRP A 43 -25.73 2.91 -5.89
N VAL A 44 -26.78 3.14 -5.10
CA VAL A 44 -27.28 4.49 -4.79
C VAL A 44 -26.36 5.21 -3.80
N ASN A 45 -25.73 4.48 -2.88
CA ASN A 45 -24.73 5.02 -1.97
C ASN A 45 -23.39 4.37 -2.30
N ALA A 46 -22.50 5.11 -2.98
CA ALA A 46 -21.14 4.65 -3.18
C ALA A 46 -20.50 4.42 -1.80
N PRO A 47 -19.86 3.26 -1.56
CA PRO A 47 -19.17 3.01 -0.31
C PRO A 47 -18.11 4.09 -0.12
N GLN A 48 -17.99 4.58 1.11
CA GLN A 48 -17.04 5.64 1.45
C GLN A 48 -15.89 5.07 2.27
N VAL A 49 -14.71 5.65 2.06
CA VAL A 49 -13.57 5.51 2.99
C VAL A 49 -13.90 6.28 4.27
N ALA A 50 -13.98 5.58 5.40
CA ALA A 50 -14.36 6.18 6.68
C ALA A 50 -13.30 7.18 7.19
N GLN A 51 -12.04 6.97 6.84
CA GLN A 51 -10.89 7.72 7.37
C GLN A 51 -10.39 8.85 6.42
N ILE A 52 -11.26 9.38 5.54
CA ILE A 52 -10.83 10.36 4.52
C ILE A 52 -10.29 11.67 5.12
N ASP A 53 -10.84 12.11 6.26
CA ASP A 53 -10.41 13.33 6.93
C ASP A 53 -9.04 13.13 7.58
N GLN A 54 -8.79 11.97 8.17
CA GLN A 54 -7.50 11.57 8.74
C GLN A 54 -6.43 11.49 7.65
N LEU A 55 -6.77 10.95 6.47
CA LEU A 55 -5.89 10.92 5.30
C LEU A 55 -5.53 12.33 4.81
N ARG A 56 -6.48 13.27 4.88
CA ARG A 56 -6.23 14.69 4.55
C ARG A 56 -5.35 15.37 5.60
N THR A 57 -5.57 15.11 6.87
CA THR A 57 -4.69 15.61 7.95
C THR A 57 -3.28 15.08 7.77
N LEU A 58 -3.11 13.79 7.47
CA LEU A 58 -1.81 13.19 7.15
C LEU A 58 -1.10 13.90 5.99
N GLN A 59 -1.87 14.30 4.96
CA GLN A 59 -1.32 15.02 3.81
C GLN A 59 -0.79 16.42 4.17
N ASN A 60 -1.40 17.08 5.14
CA ASN A 60 -1.06 18.46 5.52
C ASN A 60 -0.03 18.54 6.64
N GLU A 61 -0.15 17.67 7.65
CA GLU A 61 0.65 17.71 8.88
C GLU A 61 1.80 16.70 8.89
N GLY A 62 1.78 15.72 7.98
CA GLY A 62 2.73 14.61 7.99
C GLY A 62 2.46 13.60 9.11
N LEU A 63 3.41 12.72 9.36
CA LEU A 63 3.27 11.61 10.32
C LEU A 63 4.17 11.83 11.54
N ALA A 64 3.61 11.96 12.74
CA ALA A 64 4.43 12.05 13.95
C ALA A 64 5.00 10.67 14.32
N LEU A 65 6.33 10.56 14.48
CA LEU A 65 7.01 9.28 14.73
C LEU A 65 7.69 9.27 16.12
N PRO A 66 7.46 8.26 16.98
CA PRO A 66 8.14 8.17 18.26
C PRO A 66 9.67 8.10 18.10
N GLY A 67 10.41 8.88 18.89
CA GLY A 67 11.88 8.94 18.81
C GLY A 67 12.45 9.79 17.66
N TRP A 68 11.59 10.35 16.81
CA TRP A 68 11.99 11.15 15.65
C TRP A 68 11.27 12.50 15.65
N GLN A 69 12.04 13.58 15.49
CA GLN A 69 11.49 14.92 15.38
C GLN A 69 11.22 15.25 13.91
N LEU A 70 9.95 15.52 13.59
CA LEU A 70 9.53 16.03 12.29
C LEU A 70 10.00 17.50 12.18
N THR A 71 10.95 17.73 11.28
CA THR A 71 11.64 19.03 11.14
C THR A 71 11.01 19.88 10.05
N THR A 72 10.61 19.23 8.95
CA THR A 72 10.04 19.87 7.77
C THR A 72 8.86 19.03 7.28
N VAL A 73 7.77 19.70 6.88
CA VAL A 73 6.64 19.09 6.17
C VAL A 73 6.33 19.97 4.98
N GLU A 74 6.44 19.44 3.77
CA GLU A 74 6.15 20.19 2.56
C GLU A 74 5.34 19.36 1.56
N PRO A 75 4.28 19.92 0.95
CA PRO A 75 3.61 19.31 -0.16
C PRO A 75 4.43 19.46 -1.44
N ILE A 76 4.78 18.35 -2.08
CA ILE A 76 5.47 18.32 -3.37
C ILE A 76 4.55 17.74 -4.45
N LEU A 77 4.58 18.34 -5.65
CA LEU A 77 3.78 17.87 -6.78
C LEU A 77 4.61 16.94 -7.67
N ILE A 78 4.21 15.66 -7.73
CA ILE A 78 4.85 14.64 -8.59
C ILE A 78 3.78 14.08 -9.52
N ASN A 79 3.97 14.21 -10.84
CA ASN A 79 3.03 13.74 -11.86
C ASN A 79 1.56 14.15 -11.63
N ARG A 80 1.33 15.40 -11.17
CA ARG A 80 0.00 15.94 -10.81
C ARG A 80 -0.65 15.29 -9.57
N GLN A 81 0.11 14.50 -8.82
CA GLN A 81 -0.28 14.00 -7.50
C GLN A 81 0.46 14.78 -6.42
N THR A 82 -0.24 15.11 -5.35
CA THR A 82 0.37 15.77 -4.17
C THR A 82 0.94 14.71 -3.24
N TRP A 83 2.25 14.75 -3.06
CA TRP A 83 2.99 13.98 -2.08
C TRP A 83 3.37 14.88 -0.92
N THR A 84 3.50 14.32 0.27
CA THR A 84 3.92 15.02 1.47
C THR A 84 5.33 14.56 1.81
N LEU A 85 6.30 15.47 1.72
CA LEU A 85 7.68 15.26 2.13
C LEU A 85 7.83 15.64 3.60
N GLY A 86 8.09 14.66 4.45
CA GLY A 86 8.45 14.83 5.84
C GLY A 86 9.94 14.56 6.06
N GLU A 87 10.67 15.50 6.65
CA GLU A 87 12.06 15.29 7.05
C GLU A 87 12.14 15.02 8.55
N TYR A 88 12.79 13.92 8.92
CA TYR A 88 12.91 13.47 10.31
C TYR A 88 14.35 13.55 10.75
N ARG A 89 14.55 14.06 11.97
CA ARG A 89 15.84 14.03 12.67
C ARG A 89 15.70 13.20 13.94
N ALA A 90 16.72 12.42 14.27
CA ALA A 90 16.74 11.68 15.52
C ALA A 90 16.59 12.66 16.69
N ALA A 91 15.61 12.42 17.57
CA ALA A 91 15.51 13.20 18.79
C ALA A 91 16.74 12.90 19.67
N ALA A 92 17.34 13.92 20.28
CA ALA A 92 18.50 13.71 21.15
C ALA A 92 18.12 12.69 22.25
N PRO A 93 18.90 11.62 22.46
CA PRO A 93 18.53 10.60 23.42
C PRO A 93 18.58 11.18 24.84
N GLU A 94 17.50 11.08 25.61
CA GLU A 94 17.54 11.29 27.06
C GLU A 94 18.37 10.20 27.76
N ASN A 95 18.56 9.04 27.11
CA ASN A 95 19.39 7.94 27.58
C ASN A 95 20.28 7.39 26.44
N PRO A 96 21.62 7.56 26.50
CA PRO A 96 22.55 7.14 25.45
C PRO A 96 22.75 5.62 25.32
N SER A 97 22.04 4.82 26.12
CA SER A 97 22.21 3.36 26.22
C SER A 97 21.12 2.53 25.52
N ALA A 98 20.14 3.15 24.85
CA ALA A 98 19.03 2.45 24.20
C ALA A 98 19.20 2.20 22.69
N SER A 99 20.15 2.86 22.01
CA SER A 99 20.44 2.60 20.59
C SER A 99 21.35 1.38 20.42
N ALA A 100 20.83 0.20 20.70
CA ALA A 100 21.43 -1.05 20.26
C ALA A 100 21.07 -1.30 18.78
N LEU A 101 21.54 -0.43 17.87
CA LEU A 101 21.35 -0.62 16.45
C LEU A 101 22.59 -1.23 15.79
N ALA A 102 22.30 -2.29 15.04
CA ALA A 102 23.19 -3.04 14.17
C ALA A 102 23.92 -2.16 13.15
N SER A 103 25.14 -2.58 12.79
CA SER A 103 26.08 -1.98 11.84
C SER A 103 26.42 -0.48 12.05
N PRO A 104 27.73 -0.11 12.13
CA PRO A 104 28.15 1.27 12.38
C PRO A 104 27.65 2.27 11.31
N ALA A 105 27.36 1.80 10.09
CA ALA A 105 26.80 2.62 9.02
C ALA A 105 25.34 3.04 9.26
N ALA A 106 24.50 2.15 9.83
CA ALA A 106 23.11 2.46 10.13
C ALA A 106 22.97 3.34 11.38
N ALA A 107 23.82 3.14 12.38
CA ALA A 107 23.87 3.99 13.58
C ALA A 107 24.29 5.45 13.28
N ALA A 108 24.95 5.70 12.14
CA ALA A 108 25.35 7.04 11.72
C ALA A 108 24.20 7.85 11.07
N VAL A 109 23.07 7.21 10.75
CA VAL A 109 21.92 7.90 10.14
C VAL A 109 21.16 8.69 11.19
N GLN A 110 21.36 10.02 11.19
CA GLN A 110 20.68 10.94 12.11
C GLN A 110 19.45 11.61 11.49
N GLN A 111 19.26 11.45 10.17
CA GLN A 111 18.14 12.05 9.44
C GLN A 111 17.69 11.16 8.29
N PHE A 112 16.40 11.18 8.01
CA PHE A 112 15.81 10.55 6.83
C PHE A 112 14.63 11.37 6.31
N ALA A 113 14.24 11.11 5.07
CA ALA A 113 13.06 11.70 4.46
C ALA A 113 11.98 10.64 4.25
N LEU A 114 10.72 11.01 4.47
CA LEU A 114 9.55 10.19 4.25
C LEU A 114 8.64 10.88 3.25
N LEU A 115 8.28 10.17 2.20
CA LEU A 115 7.32 10.62 1.21
C LEU A 115 6.02 9.83 1.41
N LEU A 116 4.94 10.56 1.61
CA LEU A 116 3.60 9.99 1.79
C LEU A 116 2.67 10.48 0.69
N HIS A 117 1.92 9.57 0.09
CA HIS A 117 0.81 9.90 -0.76
C HIS A 117 -0.43 9.17 -0.27
N PRO A 118 -1.22 9.80 0.63
CA PRO A 118 -2.49 9.24 1.06
C PRO A 118 -3.52 9.28 -0.07
N GLN A 119 -4.46 8.36 -0.02
CA GLN A 119 -5.60 8.32 -0.93
C GLN A 119 -6.34 9.68 -0.94
N PRO A 120 -6.42 10.38 -2.08
CA PRO A 120 -6.95 11.75 -2.12
C PRO A 120 -8.48 11.82 -2.06
N TRP A 121 -9.18 10.79 -2.55
CA TRP A 121 -10.63 10.71 -2.52
C TRP A 121 -11.11 9.26 -2.44
N HIS A 122 -12.35 9.05 -2.00
CA HIS A 122 -12.90 7.71 -1.77
C HIS A 122 -12.78 6.78 -2.98
N SER A 123 -12.90 7.28 -4.21
CA SER A 123 -12.82 6.49 -5.44
C SER A 123 -11.40 6.24 -5.97
N ASN A 124 -10.38 6.88 -5.39
CA ASN A 124 -9.01 6.78 -5.89
C ASN A 124 -8.38 5.45 -5.49
N GLN A 125 -7.80 4.78 -6.48
CA GLN A 125 -7.11 3.51 -6.34
C GLN A 125 -5.61 3.74 -6.50
N PRO A 126 -4.74 2.84 -5.98
CA PRO A 126 -3.31 2.89 -6.24
C PRO A 126 -3.01 2.72 -7.74
N GLN A 127 -2.21 3.61 -8.32
CA GLN A 127 -1.93 3.71 -9.75
C GLN A 127 -0.45 3.56 -10.12
N LEU A 128 0.32 2.75 -9.37
CA LEU A 128 1.76 2.52 -9.60
C LEU A 128 2.62 3.77 -9.36
N GLU A 129 2.36 4.41 -8.22
CA GLU A 129 3.04 5.57 -7.66
C GLU A 129 4.58 5.45 -7.69
N TRP A 130 5.10 4.22 -7.65
CA TRP A 130 6.53 3.91 -7.68
C TRP A 130 7.24 4.30 -8.98
N ILE A 131 6.56 4.21 -10.12
CA ILE A 131 7.16 4.51 -11.43
C ILE A 131 7.33 6.02 -11.57
N ASP A 132 6.29 6.77 -11.19
CA ASP A 132 6.26 8.22 -11.25
C ASP A 132 7.29 8.83 -10.32
N LEU A 133 7.42 8.29 -9.10
CA LEU A 133 8.41 8.75 -8.13
C LEU A 133 9.85 8.54 -8.63
N ALA A 134 10.14 7.35 -9.17
CA ALA A 134 11.46 7.04 -9.71
C ALA A 134 11.79 7.91 -10.92
N GLY A 135 10.81 8.18 -11.79
CA GLY A 135 10.96 9.06 -12.94
C GLY A 135 11.20 10.52 -12.56
N ALA A 136 10.41 11.06 -11.63
CA ALA A 136 10.53 12.45 -11.18
C ALA A 136 11.88 12.74 -10.51
N GLN A 137 12.43 11.75 -9.81
CA GLN A 137 13.73 11.87 -9.14
C GLN A 137 14.91 11.40 -9.99
N SER A 138 14.67 11.02 -11.25
CA SER A 138 15.68 10.48 -12.18
C SER A 138 16.54 9.36 -11.58
N TRP A 139 15.94 8.50 -10.75
CA TRP A 139 16.69 7.51 -10.00
C TRP A 139 17.20 6.37 -10.88
N ARG A 140 18.47 6.03 -10.67
CA ARG A 140 19.02 4.75 -11.10
C ARG A 140 18.88 3.75 -9.98
N ILE A 141 18.12 2.68 -10.22
CA ILE A 141 17.78 1.68 -9.22
C ILE A 141 18.70 0.47 -9.34
N GLU A 142 19.28 0.06 -8.22
CA GLU A 142 20.12 -1.13 -8.11
C GLU A 142 19.66 -2.01 -6.93
N SER A 143 20.02 -3.30 -6.97
CA SER A 143 19.88 -4.22 -5.84
C SER A 143 18.46 -4.33 -5.26
N ARG A 144 17.45 -4.51 -6.12
CA ARG A 144 16.06 -4.72 -5.67
C ARG A 144 15.93 -6.00 -4.86
N ARG A 145 15.46 -5.87 -3.62
CA ARG A 145 15.16 -6.96 -2.69
C ARG A 145 13.78 -6.71 -2.06
N GLY A 146 13.13 -7.78 -1.61
CA GLY A 146 11.94 -7.68 -0.79
C GLY A 146 12.33 -7.54 0.68
N LEU A 147 11.68 -6.62 1.38
CA LEU A 147 11.78 -6.47 2.83
C LEU A 147 10.48 -6.97 3.45
N LYS A 148 10.58 -8.00 4.30
CA LYS A 148 9.44 -8.50 5.07
C LYS A 148 9.60 -8.03 6.51
N VAL A 149 8.63 -7.28 6.99
CA VAL A 149 8.59 -6.75 8.35
C VAL A 149 7.33 -7.25 9.01
N ASN A 150 7.46 -7.86 10.18
CA ASN A 150 6.31 -8.15 11.03
C ASN A 150 6.13 -6.93 11.93
N SER A 151 5.12 -6.09 11.65
CA SER A 151 4.83 -4.96 12.51
C SER A 151 4.34 -5.47 13.87
N PRO A 152 4.80 -4.89 15.00
CA PRO A 152 4.18 -5.14 16.29
C PRO A 152 2.73 -4.62 16.28
N ASP A 153 1.84 -5.37 16.96
CA ASP A 153 0.43 -5.09 17.25
C ASP A 153 -0.46 -4.53 16.12
N SER A 154 -1.51 -5.29 15.77
CA SER A 154 -2.69 -4.91 14.95
C SER A 154 -2.45 -4.46 13.50
N ALA A 155 -1.27 -3.95 13.15
CA ALA A 155 -0.98 -3.37 11.83
C ALA A 155 -0.59 -4.43 10.76
N GLY A 156 -0.30 -5.65 11.20
CA GLY A 156 -0.07 -6.82 10.34
C GLY A 156 1.28 -6.86 9.60
N PRO A 157 1.49 -7.88 8.76
CA PRO A 157 2.75 -8.06 8.03
C PRO A 157 2.88 -7.04 6.89
N VAL A 158 4.09 -6.49 6.75
CA VAL A 158 4.47 -5.57 5.67
C VAL A 158 5.46 -6.25 4.75
N ASN A 159 5.12 -6.27 3.47
CA ASN A 159 6.05 -6.54 2.39
C ASN A 159 6.37 -5.20 1.72
N ALA A 160 7.64 -4.86 1.61
CA ALA A 160 8.09 -3.62 0.98
C ALA A 160 9.18 -3.90 -0.04
N ARG A 161 9.30 -3.01 -1.03
CA ARG A 161 10.43 -3.01 -1.97
C ARG A 161 11.57 -2.28 -1.29
N PHE A 162 12.72 -2.94 -1.20
CA PHE A 162 13.95 -2.34 -0.68
C PHE A 162 15.01 -2.33 -1.77
N PHE A 163 15.50 -1.16 -2.11
CA PHE A 163 16.48 -1.01 -3.18
C PHE A 163 17.34 0.22 -3.00
N ARG A 164 18.45 0.23 -3.73
CA ARG A 164 19.37 1.36 -3.73
C ARG A 164 18.98 2.28 -4.89
N ALA A 165 18.81 3.56 -4.62
CA ALA A 165 18.51 4.58 -5.62
C ALA A 165 19.64 5.62 -5.65
N TRP A 166 20.19 5.90 -6.82
CA TRP A 166 21.24 6.92 -6.99
C TRP A 166 20.67 8.05 -7.81
N GLY A 167 20.70 9.26 -7.26
CA GLY A 167 20.51 10.49 -8.00
C GLY A 167 21.85 11.16 -8.33
N ASP A 168 21.80 12.32 -8.96
CA ASP A 168 23.01 13.02 -9.44
C ASP A 168 23.94 13.50 -8.32
N ARG A 169 23.43 13.66 -7.09
CA ARG A 169 24.19 14.22 -5.96
C ARG A 169 24.27 13.30 -4.74
N GLN A 170 23.33 12.37 -4.58
CA GLN A 170 23.19 11.54 -3.37
C GLN A 170 22.66 10.13 -3.68
N SER A 171 23.05 9.17 -2.84
CA SER A 171 22.52 7.81 -2.85
C SER A 171 21.57 7.61 -1.68
N PHE A 172 20.50 6.85 -1.92
CA PHE A 172 19.49 6.55 -0.93
C PHE A 172 19.23 5.04 -0.86
N ALA A 173 19.02 4.53 0.34
CA ALA A 173 18.35 3.26 0.56
C ALA A 173 16.85 3.56 0.65
N VAL A 174 16.09 3.02 -0.31
CA VAL A 174 14.69 3.35 -0.51
C VAL A 174 13.81 2.16 -0.11
N VAL A 175 12.78 2.42 0.68
CA VAL A 175 11.75 1.43 1.06
C VAL A 175 10.39 1.90 0.57
N GLN A 176 9.67 1.08 -0.20
CA GLN A 176 8.38 1.44 -0.79
C GLN A 176 7.31 0.37 -0.58
N TRP A 177 6.13 0.79 -0.11
CA TRP A 177 4.94 -0.05 0.02
C TRP A 177 3.66 0.78 0.12
N TYR A 178 2.52 0.17 -0.16
CA TYR A 178 1.22 0.72 0.22
C TYR A 178 0.86 0.22 1.63
N ALA A 179 0.65 1.15 2.55
CA ALA A 179 0.14 0.88 3.88
C ALA A 179 -1.38 0.68 3.82
N LEU A 180 -1.84 -0.44 4.38
CA LEU A 180 -3.24 -0.81 4.55
C LEU A 180 -3.51 -1.00 6.06
N PRO A 181 -4.78 -0.97 6.52
CA PRO A 181 -5.13 -1.10 7.94
C PRO A 181 -4.52 -2.34 8.63
N SER A 182 -4.46 -3.47 7.92
CA SER A 182 -4.07 -4.78 8.46
C SER A 182 -2.88 -5.43 7.76
N SER A 183 -2.22 -4.72 6.84
CA SER A 183 -1.05 -5.23 6.10
C SER A 183 -0.34 -4.12 5.33
N GLY A 184 0.82 -4.43 4.74
CA GLY A 184 1.46 -3.57 3.76
C GLY A 184 1.97 -4.37 2.56
N SER A 185 1.82 -3.83 1.35
CA SER A 185 2.29 -4.48 0.13
C SER A 185 2.65 -3.45 -0.93
N PRO A 186 3.67 -3.69 -1.78
CA PRO A 186 3.99 -2.76 -2.86
C PRO A 186 3.13 -2.98 -4.12
N SER A 187 2.30 -4.03 -4.15
CA SER A 187 1.47 -4.35 -5.31
C SER A 187 0.05 -3.78 -5.18
N PRO A 188 -0.47 -3.03 -6.17
CA PRO A 188 -1.85 -2.56 -6.17
C PRO A 188 -2.88 -3.70 -6.10
N GLY A 189 -2.55 -4.87 -6.67
CA GLY A 189 -3.43 -6.04 -6.64
C GLY A 189 -3.71 -6.56 -5.23
N HIS A 190 -2.81 -6.34 -4.26
CA HIS A 190 -3.06 -6.71 -2.87
C HIS A 190 -4.13 -5.82 -2.25
N TRP A 191 -4.07 -4.51 -2.51
CA TRP A 191 -5.12 -3.57 -2.12
C TRP A 191 -6.45 -3.92 -2.79
N PHE A 192 -6.46 -4.22 -4.09
CA PHE A 192 -7.68 -4.57 -4.81
C PHE A 192 -8.46 -5.70 -4.14
N TRP A 193 -7.77 -6.80 -3.78
CA TRP A 193 -8.44 -7.89 -3.08
C TRP A 193 -8.90 -7.51 -1.68
N ALA A 194 -8.08 -6.80 -0.90
CA ALA A 194 -8.48 -6.33 0.42
C ALA A 194 -9.74 -5.45 0.35
N ASP A 195 -9.80 -4.56 -0.63
CA ASP A 195 -10.93 -3.68 -0.89
C ASP A 195 -12.20 -4.44 -1.31
N GLN A 196 -12.09 -5.41 -2.23
CA GLN A 196 -13.23 -6.26 -2.60
C GLN A 196 -13.80 -7.03 -1.39
N TRP A 197 -12.93 -7.58 -0.54
CA TRP A 197 -13.37 -8.27 0.67
C TRP A 197 -14.04 -7.32 1.67
N SER A 198 -13.50 -6.12 1.87
CA SER A 198 -14.10 -5.11 2.75
C SER A 198 -15.46 -4.63 2.22
N GLN A 199 -15.58 -4.40 0.91
CA GLN A 199 -16.86 -4.03 0.30
C GLN A 199 -17.92 -5.13 0.47
N LEU A 200 -17.52 -6.40 0.33
CA LEU A 200 -18.44 -7.54 0.49
C LEU A 200 -18.87 -7.78 1.94
N THR A 201 -17.95 -7.61 2.90
CA THR A 201 -18.19 -7.95 4.32
C THR A 201 -18.69 -6.78 5.16
N GLN A 202 -18.12 -5.59 4.93
CA GLN A 202 -18.30 -4.39 5.75
C GLN A 202 -18.96 -3.23 4.99
N ARG A 203 -19.08 -3.32 3.65
CA ARG A 203 -19.60 -2.26 2.77
C ARG A 203 -18.82 -0.94 2.85
N THR A 204 -17.53 -1.04 3.17
CA THR A 204 -16.60 0.09 3.25
C THR A 204 -15.47 -0.05 2.24
N LEU A 205 -14.87 1.07 1.85
CA LEU A 205 -13.66 1.07 1.03
C LEU A 205 -12.41 1.00 1.92
N THR A 206 -11.41 0.25 1.48
CA THR A 206 -10.15 0.12 2.22
C THR A 206 -9.25 1.33 1.96
N PRO A 207 -8.91 2.14 2.98
CA PRO A 207 -7.99 3.25 2.82
C PRO A 207 -6.58 2.74 2.49
N TRP A 208 -5.83 3.53 1.74
CA TRP A 208 -4.44 3.26 1.41
C TRP A 208 -3.58 4.51 1.48
N VAL A 209 -2.29 4.31 1.79
CA VAL A 209 -1.26 5.35 1.74
C VAL A 209 -0.04 4.78 1.05
N ALA A 210 0.43 5.41 -0.03
CA ALA A 210 1.71 5.07 -0.62
C ALA A 210 2.84 5.67 0.22
N VAL A 211 3.74 4.83 0.69
CA VAL A 211 4.86 5.21 1.54
C VAL A 211 6.17 4.99 0.79
N SER A 212 7.03 6.00 0.76
CA SER A 212 8.39 5.91 0.26
C SER A 212 9.36 6.50 1.26
N LEU A 213 10.09 5.64 1.96
CA LEU A 213 11.13 6.02 2.91
C LEU A 213 12.47 6.18 2.19
N LEU A 214 13.16 7.29 2.45
CA LEU A 214 14.45 7.66 1.87
C LEU A 214 15.50 7.77 2.98
N ILE A 215 16.37 6.77 3.07
CA ILE A 215 17.47 6.76 4.03
C ILE A 215 18.74 7.21 3.29
N PRO A 216 19.37 8.32 3.68
CA PRO A 216 20.61 8.78 3.05
C PRO A 216 21.73 7.77 3.30
N MET A 217 22.50 7.45 2.25
CA MET A 217 23.63 6.53 2.36
C MET A 217 24.82 6.97 1.49
N PRO A 218 26.07 6.65 1.87
CA PRO A 218 27.23 6.88 1.02
C PRO A 218 27.16 6.08 -0.30
N PRO A 219 27.77 6.60 -1.38
CA PRO A 219 27.71 5.97 -2.71
C PRO A 219 28.47 4.64 -2.83
N LEU A 220 29.28 4.27 -1.84
CA LEU A 220 30.03 3.01 -1.83
C LEU A 220 29.52 2.02 -0.76
N ALA A 221 28.54 2.43 0.06
CA ALA A 221 28.04 1.59 1.13
C ALA A 221 27.16 0.45 0.61
N ALA A 222 27.19 -0.68 1.29
CA ALA A 222 26.33 -1.81 0.95
C ALA A 222 24.92 -1.57 1.49
N ILE A 223 23.90 -1.78 0.64
CA ILE A 223 22.50 -1.62 1.04
C ILE A 223 22.09 -2.56 2.19
N GLY A 224 22.76 -3.72 2.33
CA GLY A 224 22.52 -4.68 3.40
C GLY A 224 22.76 -4.10 4.80
N ASP A 225 23.69 -3.15 4.93
CA ASP A 225 24.01 -2.52 6.21
C ASP A 225 22.85 -1.66 6.73
N TYR A 226 21.97 -1.20 5.83
CA TYR A 226 20.80 -0.38 6.15
C TYR A 226 19.52 -1.19 6.33
N GLN A 227 19.56 -2.50 6.07
CA GLN A 227 18.39 -3.37 6.19
C GLN A 227 17.79 -3.40 7.61
N PRO A 228 18.58 -3.45 8.71
CA PRO A 228 18.03 -3.42 10.06
C PRO A 228 17.26 -2.13 10.36
N LEU A 229 17.86 -0.98 10.04
CA LEU A 229 17.23 0.34 10.20
C LEU A 229 15.97 0.47 9.33
N ALA A 230 16.05 0.02 8.07
CA ALA A 230 14.89 0.00 7.17
C ALA A 230 13.75 -0.86 7.73
N THR A 231 14.05 -2.00 8.35
CA THR A 231 13.06 -2.89 8.99
C THR A 231 12.37 -2.19 10.15
N GLU A 232 13.15 -1.57 11.04
CA GLU A 232 12.64 -0.85 12.20
C GLU A 232 11.74 0.33 11.80
N LEU A 233 12.25 1.21 10.92
CA LEU A 233 11.49 2.38 10.46
C LEU A 233 10.21 1.97 9.73
N THR A 234 10.26 0.91 8.91
CA THR A 234 9.07 0.40 8.22
C THR A 234 8.01 -0.08 9.21
N GLY A 235 8.42 -0.83 10.24
CA GLY A 235 7.51 -1.30 11.29
C GLY A 235 6.90 -0.13 12.06
N LEU A 236 7.72 0.84 12.46
CA LEU A 236 7.29 2.02 13.20
C LEU A 236 6.33 2.90 12.38
N ILE A 237 6.63 3.15 11.10
CA ILE A 237 5.76 3.92 10.20
C ILE A 237 4.43 3.20 9.97
N GLN A 238 4.47 1.89 9.69
CA GLN A 238 3.25 1.10 9.50
C GLN A 238 2.38 1.11 10.76
N GLN A 239 2.97 0.91 11.93
CA GLN A 239 2.26 0.93 13.21
C GLN A 239 1.59 2.29 13.43
N GLN A 240 2.31 3.39 13.19
CA GLN A 240 1.76 4.72 13.37
C GLN A 240 0.63 5.02 12.39
N LEU A 241 0.78 4.66 11.11
CA LEU A 241 -0.27 4.82 10.09
C LEU A 241 -1.51 4.01 10.45
N ALA A 242 -1.33 2.76 10.89
CA ALA A 242 -2.42 1.92 11.35
C ALA A 242 -3.18 2.56 12.51
N GLN A 243 -2.49 3.07 13.52
CA GLN A 243 -3.12 3.61 14.73
C GLN A 243 -3.78 4.99 14.55
N THR A 244 -3.21 5.85 13.71
CA THR A 244 -3.64 7.26 13.61
C THR A 244 -4.50 7.56 12.39
N VAL A 245 -4.35 6.80 11.31
CA VAL A 245 -4.95 7.14 10.01
C VAL A 245 -5.82 6.02 9.45
N LEU A 246 -5.47 4.75 9.67
CA LEU A 246 -6.11 3.62 8.98
C LEU A 246 -7.06 2.79 9.85
N ASN A 247 -7.22 3.11 11.13
CA ASN A 247 -8.16 2.48 12.07
C ASN A 247 -9.44 3.33 12.19
#